data_AF-A0A8C3QNU8-F1
#
_entry.id   AF-A0A8C3QNU8-F1
#
_cell.length_a   1.000
_cell.length_b   1.000
_cell.length_c   1.000
_cell.angle_alpha   90.00
_cell.angle_beta   90.00
_cell.angle_gamma   90.00
#
_symmetry.space_group_name_H-M   'P 1'
#
loop_
_entity.id
_entity.type
_entity.pdbx_description
1 polymer ?
#
loop_
_entity_poly.entity_id
_entity_poly.type
_entity_poly.pdbx_seq_one_letter_code
_entity_poly.pdbx_strand_id
1 'polypeptide(L)'
;MGEQLCGVLSPLPTQLHPGVGPGQGTVVELLLTAQFILCVFASFDDRHDGRPAMAAVPVGFSLALGHLFGIHYTGASMNPARSFAPAVITRNFANHWVYWAGPLLGAALGAVMYEFALCPRPRSLAERLAALKGEPPAPTAVTAAAAAAEPPPEPPAEPLELKTQGL
;
A
#
# COMPACT_ATOMS: atom_id res chain seq x y z
N MET A 1 24.12 32.62 -16.16
CA MET A 1 24.61 31.45 -15.39
C MET A 1 24.05 31.39 -13.95
N GLY A 2 23.04 32.20 -13.58
CA GLY A 2 22.48 32.23 -12.21
C GLY A 2 21.17 31.45 -12.01
N GLU A 3 20.42 31.18 -13.08
CA GLU A 3 19.11 30.50 -12.98
C GLU A 3 19.22 28.97 -12.85
N GLN A 4 20.29 28.37 -13.36
CA GLN A 4 20.52 26.92 -13.20
C GLN A 4 20.93 26.52 -11.78
N LEU A 5 21.53 27.43 -11.01
CA LEU A 5 21.90 27.19 -9.60
C LEU A 5 20.69 27.29 -8.66
N CYS A 6 19.72 28.15 -8.96
CA CYS A 6 18.51 28.30 -8.12
C CYS A 6 17.58 27.07 -8.20
N GLY A 7 17.55 26.39 -9.36
CA GLY A 7 16.85 25.10 -9.52
C GLY A 7 17.51 23.92 -8.80
N VAL A 8 18.82 24.00 -8.53
CA VAL A 8 19.56 22.99 -7.76
C VAL A 8 19.42 23.19 -6.25
N LEU A 9 19.28 24.44 -5.78
CA LEU A 9 19.20 24.77 -4.34
C LEU A 9 17.78 24.84 -3.75
N SER A 10 16.74 24.77 -4.58
CA SER A 10 15.36 24.64 -4.09
C SER A 10 14.63 23.55 -4.86
N PRO A 11 14.79 22.26 -4.50
CA PRO A 11 13.93 21.24 -5.07
C PRO A 11 12.53 21.50 -4.53
N LEU A 12 11.70 22.19 -5.31
CA LEU A 12 10.27 22.03 -5.18
C LEU A 12 10.02 20.53 -5.22
N PRO A 13 9.23 20.01 -4.30
CA PRO A 13 9.41 18.63 -3.88
C PRO A 13 8.98 17.61 -4.94
N THR A 14 8.36 18.04 -6.05
CA THR A 14 8.16 17.28 -7.28
C THR A 14 8.17 18.21 -8.50
N GLN A 15 9.32 18.33 -9.17
CA GLN A 15 9.49 19.01 -10.46
C GLN A 15 10.21 18.07 -11.43
N LEU A 16 9.90 18.22 -12.72
CA LEU A 16 10.57 17.47 -13.77
C LEU A 16 11.98 18.04 -13.99
N HIS A 17 12.99 17.17 -14.07
CA HIS A 17 14.34 17.60 -14.39
C HIS A 17 14.38 18.24 -15.79
N PRO A 18 15.13 19.35 -16.02
CA PRO A 18 15.13 20.04 -17.32
C PRO A 18 15.55 19.18 -18.52
N GLY A 19 16.35 18.14 -18.28
CA GLY A 19 16.78 17.18 -19.31
C GLY A 19 15.84 16.00 -19.53
N VAL A 20 14.71 15.93 -18.83
CA VAL A 20 13.75 14.81 -18.90
C VAL A 20 12.47 15.30 -19.56
N GLY A 21 12.04 14.64 -20.63
CA GLY A 21 10.75 14.93 -21.26
C GLY A 21 9.57 14.44 -20.41
N PRO A 22 8.36 15.05 -20.53
CA PRO A 22 7.20 14.64 -19.74
C PRO A 22 6.87 13.15 -19.83
N GLY A 23 6.96 12.56 -21.03
CA GLY A 23 6.74 11.12 -21.24
C GLY A 23 7.78 10.24 -20.55
N GLN A 24 9.06 10.64 -20.55
CA GLN A 24 10.11 9.94 -19.80
C GLN A 24 9.85 10.03 -18.30
N GLY A 25 9.44 11.20 -17.81
CA GLY A 25 9.01 11.40 -16.42
C GLY A 25 7.85 10.50 -16.04
N THR A 26 6.85 10.35 -16.92
CA THR A 26 5.72 9.44 -16.69
C THR A 26 6.17 8.00 -16.55
N VAL A 27 7.09 7.54 -17.41
CA VAL A 27 7.64 6.17 -17.32
C VAL A 27 8.43 5.97 -16.02
N VAL A 28 9.22 6.96 -15.61
CA VAL A 28 9.94 6.91 -14.33
C VAL A 28 8.96 6.78 -13.16
N GLU A 29 7.96 7.66 -13.05
CA GLU A 29 6.94 7.62 -11.99
C GLU A 29 6.12 6.32 -12.01
N LEU A 30 5.83 5.79 -13.20
CA LEU A 30 5.16 4.51 -13.38
C LEU A 30 5.98 3.36 -12.77
N LEU A 31 7.27 3.25 -13.11
CA LEU A 31 8.13 2.19 -12.59
C LEU A 31 8.36 2.31 -11.08
N LEU A 32 8.58 3.53 -10.59
CA LEU A 32 8.74 3.82 -9.16
C LEU A 32 7.51 3.42 -8.35
N THR A 33 6.32 3.70 -8.88
CA THR A 33 5.06 3.36 -8.20
C THR A 33 4.74 1.88 -8.35
N ALA A 34 5.04 1.26 -9.49
CA ALA A 34 4.84 -0.18 -9.71
C ALA A 34 5.65 -1.02 -8.70
N GLN A 35 6.94 -0.73 -8.52
CA GLN A 35 7.75 -1.44 -7.52
C GLN A 35 7.25 -1.21 -6.09
N PHE A 36 6.81 0.03 -5.78
CA PHE A 36 6.28 0.36 -4.46
C PHE A 36 5.01 -0.42 -4.15
N ILE A 37 4.07 -0.43 -5.08
CA ILE A 37 2.80 -1.13 -4.93
C ILE A 37 2.99 -2.64 -4.91
N LEU A 38 3.91 -3.19 -5.72
CA LEU A 38 4.29 -4.60 -5.62
C LEU A 38 4.83 -4.96 -4.22
N CYS A 39 5.69 -4.11 -3.65
CA CYS A 39 6.22 -4.31 -2.30
C CYS A 39 5.10 -4.25 -1.25
N VAL A 40 4.17 -3.30 -1.37
CA VAL A 40 3.00 -3.19 -0.50
C VAL A 40 2.15 -4.46 -0.57
N PHE A 41 1.74 -4.90 -1.76
CA PHE A 41 0.94 -6.13 -1.91
C PHE A 41 1.67 -7.35 -1.34
N ALA A 42 2.96 -7.50 -1.60
CA ALA A 42 3.75 -8.61 -1.06
C ALA A 42 3.88 -8.58 0.46
N SER A 43 3.98 -7.39 1.06
CA SER A 43 4.17 -7.22 2.51
C SER A 43 2.87 -7.40 3.31
N PHE A 44 1.72 -7.14 2.68
CA PHE A 44 0.39 -7.23 3.28
C PHE A 44 -0.41 -8.46 2.79
N ASP A 45 0.23 -9.42 2.13
CA ASP A 45 -0.45 -10.66 1.75
C ASP A 45 -0.54 -11.63 2.93
N ASP A 46 -1.75 -11.92 3.38
CA ASP A 46 -2.03 -12.83 4.49
C ASP A 46 -1.59 -14.28 4.22
N ARG A 47 -1.30 -14.63 2.96
CA ARG A 47 -0.75 -15.95 2.58
C ARG A 47 0.73 -16.08 2.93
N HIS A 48 1.41 -14.97 3.18
CA HIS A 48 2.79 -14.99 3.62
C HIS A 48 2.82 -15.25 5.14
N ASP A 49 3.56 -16.26 5.58
CA ASP A 49 3.80 -16.60 7.01
C ASP A 49 4.61 -15.53 7.78
N GLY A 50 4.71 -14.32 7.22
CA GLY A 50 5.46 -13.21 7.77
C GLY A 50 4.71 -12.62 8.96
N ARG A 51 5.45 -12.05 9.91
CA ARG A 51 4.83 -11.32 11.02
C ARG A 51 4.24 -10.02 10.45
N PRO A 52 2.91 -9.81 10.44
CA PRO A 52 2.30 -8.60 9.87
C PRO A 52 2.81 -7.31 10.54
N ALA A 53 3.27 -7.41 11.79
CA ALA A 53 3.93 -6.32 12.51
C ALA A 53 5.20 -5.77 11.82
N MET A 54 5.83 -6.56 10.93
CA MET A 54 7.06 -6.16 10.23
C MET A 54 6.81 -5.63 8.82
N ALA A 55 5.56 -5.60 8.33
CA ALA A 55 5.23 -5.18 6.96
C ALA A 55 5.59 -3.70 6.67
N ALA A 56 5.64 -2.84 7.69
CA ALA A 56 5.97 -1.43 7.53
C ALA A 56 7.44 -1.19 7.12
N VAL A 57 8.36 -2.05 7.56
CA VAL A 57 9.80 -1.92 7.28
C VAL A 57 10.12 -2.05 5.79
N PRO A 58 9.77 -3.16 5.09
CA PRO A 58 10.05 -3.30 3.66
C PRO A 58 9.33 -2.22 2.82
N VAL A 59 8.12 -1.83 3.20
CA VAL A 59 7.39 -0.75 2.52
C VAL A 59 8.13 0.59 2.64
N GLY A 60 8.66 0.92 3.82
CA GLY A 60 9.49 2.10 4.02
C GLY A 60 10.78 2.07 3.20
N PHE A 61 11.46 0.92 3.14
CA PHE A 61 12.65 0.74 2.31
C PHE A 61 12.35 0.85 0.82
N SER A 62 11.24 0.30 0.34
CA SER A 62 10.81 0.43 -1.06
C SER A 62 10.52 1.89 -1.42
N LEU A 63 9.91 2.66 -0.52
CA LEU A 63 9.71 4.09 -0.72
C LEU A 63 11.05 4.85 -0.74
N ALA A 64 11.98 4.52 0.16
CA ALA A 64 13.31 5.13 0.20
C ALA A 64 14.13 4.82 -1.06
N LEU A 65 14.06 3.59 -1.55
CA LEU A 65 14.67 3.18 -2.82
C LEU A 65 14.11 3.97 -3.99
N GLY A 66 12.79 4.15 -4.01
CA GLY A 66 12.13 4.96 -5.04
C GLY A 66 12.58 6.42 -5.03
N HIS A 67 12.82 7.00 -3.85
CA HIS A 67 13.39 8.34 -3.72
C HIS A 67 14.86 8.40 -4.17
N LEU A 68 15.68 7.42 -3.77
CA LEU A 68 17.10 7.36 -4.12
C LEU A 68 17.32 7.42 -5.64
N PHE A 69 16.44 6.79 -6.41
CA PHE A 69 16.45 6.86 -7.87
C PHE A 69 15.68 8.06 -8.43
N GLY A 70 14.43 8.26 -7.99
CA GLY A 70 13.48 9.17 -8.63
C GLY A 70 13.72 10.66 -8.42
N ILE A 71 14.44 11.04 -7.36
CA ILE A 71 14.69 12.46 -7.03
C ILE A 71 15.41 13.17 -8.19
N HIS A 72 16.36 12.51 -8.85
CA HIS A 72 17.15 13.12 -9.92
C HIS A 72 16.36 13.36 -11.22
N TYR A 73 15.24 12.67 -11.42
CA TYR A 73 14.46 12.73 -12.66
C TYR A 73 13.17 13.53 -12.51
N THR A 74 12.39 13.24 -11.47
CA THR A 74 11.01 13.75 -11.32
C THR A 74 10.72 14.33 -9.93
N GLY A 75 11.67 14.26 -9.00
CA GLY A 75 11.46 14.57 -7.59
C GLY A 75 10.76 13.45 -6.81
N ALA A 76 10.62 12.25 -7.40
CA ALA A 76 10.05 11.06 -6.77
C ALA A 76 8.66 11.30 -6.14
N SER A 77 7.64 11.51 -6.99
CA SER A 77 6.27 11.67 -6.50
C SER A 77 5.74 10.40 -5.87
N MET A 78 5.58 9.35 -6.69
CA MET A 78 4.92 8.07 -6.34
C MET A 78 3.50 8.20 -5.75
N ASN A 79 2.99 9.42 -5.58
CA ASN A 79 1.78 9.72 -4.84
C ASN A 79 1.21 11.08 -5.32
N PRO A 80 0.07 11.07 -6.03
CA PRO A 80 -0.55 12.30 -6.54
C PRO A 80 -0.85 13.33 -5.46
N ALA A 81 -1.28 12.92 -4.26
CA ALA A 81 -1.59 13.82 -3.15
C ALA A 81 -0.33 14.55 -2.63
N ARG A 82 0.80 13.82 -2.56
CA ARG A 82 2.12 14.36 -2.16
C ARG A 82 2.65 15.37 -3.17
N SER A 83 2.30 15.25 -4.44
CA SER A 83 2.60 16.26 -5.47
C SER A 83 1.59 17.40 -5.49
N PHE A 84 0.32 17.12 -5.21
CA PHE A 84 -0.77 18.10 -5.30
C PHE A 84 -0.69 19.15 -4.20
N ALA A 85 -0.40 18.76 -2.96
CA ALA A 85 -0.29 19.68 -1.83
C ALA A 85 0.65 20.89 -2.09
N PRO A 86 1.92 20.70 -2.51
CA PRO A 86 2.80 21.83 -2.83
C PRO A 86 2.38 22.58 -4.10
N ALA A 87 1.80 21.91 -5.10
CA ALA A 87 1.32 22.54 -6.33
C ALA A 87 0.19 23.55 -6.05
N VAL A 88 -0.72 23.22 -5.13
CA VAL A 88 -1.80 24.13 -4.71
C VAL A 88 -1.26 25.33 -3.93
N ILE A 89 -0.32 25.10 -3.00
CA ILE A 89 0.26 26.17 -2.16
C ILE A 89 1.08 27.14 -3.01
N THR A 90 1.89 26.62 -3.93
CA THR A 90 2.75 27.42 -4.81
C THR A 90 2.07 27.91 -6.09
N ARG A 91 0.82 27.48 -6.33
CA ARG A 91 0.05 27.72 -7.57
C ARG A 91 0.78 27.28 -8.84
N ASN A 92 1.69 26.31 -8.72
CA ASN A 92 2.49 25.79 -9.83
C ASN A 92 2.04 24.38 -10.22
N PHE A 93 1.43 24.27 -11.40
CA PHE A 93 0.94 23.00 -11.96
C PHE A 93 1.74 22.57 -13.21
N ALA A 94 2.96 23.08 -13.39
CA ALA A 94 3.82 22.70 -14.51
C ALA A 94 4.04 21.18 -14.54
N ASN A 95 3.71 20.55 -15.68
CA ASN A 95 3.80 19.10 -15.90
C ASN A 95 3.09 18.24 -14.85
N HIS A 96 2.14 18.80 -14.09
CA HIS A 96 1.56 18.13 -12.94
C HIS A 96 0.79 16.83 -13.28
N TRP A 97 0.28 16.74 -14.51
CA TRP A 97 -0.40 15.55 -15.02
C TRP A 97 0.49 14.30 -14.98
N VAL A 98 1.82 14.44 -15.08
CA VAL A 98 2.79 13.32 -14.99
C VAL A 98 2.68 12.62 -13.64
N TYR A 99 2.46 13.39 -12.56
CA TYR A 99 2.34 12.90 -11.19
C TYR A 99 0.96 12.31 -10.87
N TRP A 100 0.02 12.40 -11.80
CA TRP A 100 -1.24 11.65 -11.75
C TRP A 100 -1.16 10.41 -12.61
N ALA A 101 -0.83 10.59 -13.90
CA ALA A 101 -0.78 9.50 -14.86
C ALA A 101 0.25 8.43 -14.47
N GLY A 102 1.48 8.83 -14.13
CA GLY A 102 2.56 7.91 -13.77
C GLY A 102 2.19 7.03 -12.57
N PRO A 103 1.88 7.62 -11.40
CA PRO A 103 1.54 6.84 -10.22
C PRO A 103 0.28 5.99 -10.36
N LEU A 104 -0.78 6.49 -11.01
CA LEU A 104 -2.01 5.70 -11.20
C LEU A 104 -1.77 4.50 -12.11
N LEU A 105 -1.04 4.68 -13.23
CA LEU A 105 -0.70 3.58 -14.13
C LEU A 105 0.25 2.59 -13.46
N GLY A 106 1.24 3.08 -12.72
CA GLY A 106 2.18 2.24 -11.97
C GLY A 106 1.48 1.42 -10.90
N ALA A 107 0.55 2.02 -10.16
CA ALA A 107 -0.23 1.32 -9.15
C ALA A 107 -1.13 0.25 -9.75
N ALA A 108 -1.82 0.55 -10.85
CA ALA A 108 -2.63 -0.43 -11.57
C ALA A 108 -1.75 -1.58 -12.10
N LEU A 109 -0.60 -1.28 -12.68
CA LEU A 109 0.34 -2.28 -13.17
C LEU A 109 0.86 -3.18 -12.04
N GLY A 110 1.32 -2.61 -10.93
CA GLY A 110 1.81 -3.37 -9.77
C GLY A 110 0.73 -4.27 -9.17
N ALA A 111 -0.49 -3.75 -9.02
CA ALA A 111 -1.63 -4.54 -8.54
C ALA A 111 -1.95 -5.71 -9.48
N VAL A 112 -2.03 -5.46 -10.80
CA VAL A 112 -2.30 -6.51 -11.79
C VAL A 112 -1.19 -7.55 -11.82
N MET A 113 0.07 -7.13 -11.82
CA MET A 113 1.22 -8.04 -11.78
C MET A 113 1.18 -8.94 -10.54
N TYR A 114 0.86 -8.40 -9.37
CA TYR A 114 0.76 -9.20 -8.16
C TYR A 114 -0.40 -10.18 -8.20
N GLU A 115 -1.61 -9.70 -8.52
CA GLU A 115 -2.86 -10.46 -8.46
C GLU A 115 -3.01 -11.52 -9.55
N PHE A 116 -2.34 -11.36 -10.70
CA PHE A 116 -2.51 -12.25 -11.85
C PHE A 116 -1.26 -13.02 -12.25
N ALA A 117 -0.05 -12.49 -12.02
CA ALA A 117 1.19 -13.14 -12.43
C ALA A 117 1.94 -13.75 -11.24
N LEU A 118 2.15 -13.00 -10.17
CA LEU A 118 3.01 -13.43 -9.05
C LEU A 118 2.27 -14.31 -8.04
N CYS A 119 1.08 -13.90 -7.62
CA CYS A 119 0.31 -14.65 -6.64
C CYS A 119 -1.19 -14.64 -6.99
N PRO A 120 -1.60 -15.39 -8.03
CA PRO A 120 -2.97 -15.46 -8.50
C PRO A 120 -3.97 -15.68 -7.37
N ARG A 121 -4.92 -14.76 -7.20
CA ARG A 121 -6.08 -14.97 -6.31
C ARG A 121 -7.29 -15.35 -7.15
N PRO A 122 -7.77 -16.61 -7.07
CA PRO A 122 -9.01 -17.01 -7.73
C PRO A 122 -10.21 -16.42 -6.97
N ARG A 123 -10.42 -15.12 -7.09
CA ARG A 123 -11.61 -14.44 -6.57
C ARG A 123 -12.68 -14.38 -7.64
N SER A 124 -13.89 -14.80 -7.31
CA SER A 124 -15.02 -14.68 -8.23
C SER A 124 -15.39 -13.20 -8.45
N LEU A 125 -16.06 -12.89 -9.56
CA LEU A 125 -16.53 -11.51 -9.81
C LEU A 125 -17.53 -11.06 -8.75
N ALA A 126 -18.32 -12.00 -8.20
CA ALA A 126 -19.23 -11.73 -7.09
C ALA A 126 -18.47 -11.31 -5.83
N GLU A 127 -17.39 -12.00 -5.46
CA GLU A 127 -16.55 -11.63 -4.31
C GLU A 127 -15.87 -10.27 -4.50
N ARG A 128 -15.39 -9.99 -5.72
CA ARG A 128 -14.80 -8.68 -6.05
C ARG A 128 -15.81 -7.55 -5.95
N LEU A 129 -17.04 -7.78 -6.44
CA LEU A 129 -18.13 -6.80 -6.34
C LEU A 129 -18.59 -6.62 -4.89
N ALA A 130 -18.68 -7.69 -4.11
CA ALA A 130 -18.99 -7.63 -2.69
C ALA A 130 -17.95 -6.81 -1.93
N ALA A 131 -16.66 -7.07 -2.17
CA ALA A 131 -15.57 -6.28 -1.59
C ALA A 131 -15.64 -4.79 -1.99
N LEU A 132 -15.99 -4.49 -3.25
CA LEU A 132 -16.15 -3.11 -3.73
C LEU A 132 -17.35 -2.40 -3.08
N LYS A 133 -18.44 -3.14 -2.82
CA LYS A 133 -19.63 -2.64 -2.11
C LYS A 133 -19.43 -2.52 -0.60
N GLY A 134 -18.34 -3.10 -0.07
CA GLY A 134 -18.08 -3.14 1.36
C GLY A 134 -18.92 -4.19 2.09
N GLU A 135 -19.48 -5.17 1.37
CA GLU A 135 -20.10 -6.31 2.02
C GLU A 135 -19.03 -7.10 2.81
N PRO A 136 -19.36 -7.58 4.02
CA PRO A 136 -18.45 -8.39 4.80
C PRO A 136 -18.05 -9.63 3.97
N PRO A 137 -16.77 -10.05 4.04
CA PRO A 137 -16.31 -11.18 3.27
C PRO A 137 -17.18 -12.39 3.61
N ALA A 138 -17.66 -13.09 2.57
CA ALA A 138 -18.33 -14.37 2.75
C ALA A 138 -17.43 -15.25 3.65
N PRO A 139 -17.98 -15.92 4.68
CA PRO A 139 -17.17 -16.64 5.64
C PRO A 139 -16.28 -17.64 4.91
N THR A 140 -14.99 -17.34 4.83
CA THR A 140 -13.99 -18.30 4.38
C THR A 140 -13.99 -19.47 5.36
N ALA A 141 -13.65 -20.68 4.89
CA ALA A 141 -13.64 -21.90 5.70
C ALA A 141 -12.90 -21.76 7.06
N VAL A 142 -11.96 -20.81 7.16
CA VAL A 142 -11.23 -20.45 8.38
C VAL A 142 -12.13 -19.80 9.46
N THR A 143 -13.09 -18.96 9.07
CA THR A 143 -14.06 -18.33 10.00
C THR A 143 -15.19 -19.27 10.42
N ALA A 144 -15.59 -20.21 9.54
CA ALA A 144 -16.54 -21.26 9.89
C ALA A 144 -15.97 -22.24 10.94
N ALA A 145 -14.67 -22.55 10.87
CA ALA A 145 -14.00 -23.39 11.86
C ALA A 145 -13.88 -22.71 13.24
N ALA A 146 -13.64 -21.40 13.28
CA ALA A 146 -13.57 -20.64 14.53
C ALA A 146 -14.94 -20.50 15.22
N ALA A 147 -16.02 -20.36 14.44
CA ALA A 147 -17.38 -20.28 14.98
C ALA A 147 -17.90 -21.62 15.52
N ALA A 148 -17.41 -22.75 15.01
CA ALA A 148 -17.76 -24.09 15.49
C ALA A 148 -17.02 -24.51 16.77
N ALA A 149 -16.08 -23.68 17.26
CA ALA A 149 -15.21 -23.99 18.38
C ALA A 149 -15.60 -23.30 19.69
N GLU A 150 -16.77 -22.62 19.77
CA GLU A 150 -17.27 -22.19 21.09
C GLU A 150 -17.65 -23.43 21.91
N PRO A 151 -16.97 -23.69 23.05
CA PRO A 151 -17.36 -24.77 23.93
C PRO A 151 -18.73 -24.47 24.57
N PRO A 152 -19.56 -25.50 24.84
CA PRO A 152 -20.88 -25.30 25.44
C PRO A 152 -20.77 -24.54 26.78
N PRO A 153 -21.76 -23.70 27.13
CA PRO A 153 -21.73 -22.92 28.35
C PRO A 153 -21.53 -23.83 29.56
N GLU A 154 -20.52 -23.52 30.36
CA GLU A 154 -20.18 -24.25 31.59
C GLU A 154 -21.40 -24.26 32.53
N PRO A 155 -21.82 -25.42 33.05
CA PRO A 155 -22.96 -25.47 33.96
C PRO A 155 -22.66 -24.63 35.20
N PRO A 156 -23.67 -23.97 35.79
CA PRO A 156 -23.46 -23.09 36.95
C PRO A 156 -22.79 -23.86 38.08
N ALA A 157 -21.69 -23.31 38.59
CA ALA A 157 -20.88 -23.91 39.64
C ALA A 157 -21.76 -24.38 40.82
N GLU A 158 -21.71 -25.67 41.13
CA GLU A 158 -22.31 -26.19 42.36
C GLU A 158 -21.68 -25.46 43.56
N PRO A 159 -22.48 -24.99 44.53
CA PRO A 159 -21.95 -24.31 45.69
C PRO A 159 -21.07 -25.28 46.49
N LEU A 160 -19.79 -24.94 46.61
CA LEU A 160 -18.76 -25.61 47.40
C LEU A 160 -19.26 -25.86 48.83
N GLU A 161 -19.77 -27.07 49.11
CA GLU A 161 -19.93 -27.54 50.48
C GLU A 161 -18.53 -27.72 51.09
N LEU A 162 -18.13 -26.73 51.88
CA LEU A 162 -16.99 -26.78 52.78
C LEU A 162 -17.11 -28.02 53.67
N LYS A 163 -16.39 -29.07 53.29
CA LYS A 163 -16.15 -30.23 54.14
C LYS A 163 -15.37 -29.74 55.36
N THR A 164 -16.12 -29.41 56.40
CA THR A 164 -15.67 -29.14 57.76
C THR A 164 -15.08 -30.45 58.26
N GLN A 165 -13.84 -30.73 57.84
CA GLN A 165 -13.02 -31.75 58.45
C GLN A 165 -12.58 -31.19 59.80
N GLY A 166 -13.36 -31.54 60.82
CA GLY A 166 -12.84 -31.66 62.16
C GLY A 166 -11.83 -32.81 62.20
N LEU A 167 -10.58 -32.48 62.50
CA LEU A 167 -9.77 -32.94 63.64
C LEU A 167 -8.34 -32.45 63.47
#